data_AF-A0A919J2P4-F1
#
_entry.id   AF-A0A919J2P4-F1
#
_cell.length_a   1.000
_cell.length_b   1.000
_cell.length_c   1.000
_cell.angle_alpha   90.00
_cell.angle_beta   90.00
_cell.angle_gamma   90.00
#
_symmetry.space_group_name_H-M   'P 1'
#
loop_
_entity.id
_entity.type
_entity.pdbx_description
1 polymer ?
#
loop_
_entity_poly.entity_id
_entity_poly.type
_entity_poly.pdbx_seq_one_letter_code
_entity_poly.pdbx_strand_id
1 'polypeptide(L)'
;MRDVLEQTEFGRDLARRSREEGREEGREEGREEGRVYTMALLLKHSYGPLDDLADLARKLVASDYEQHVEWVVNRVPLDQLRCGRWPTSSGGC
;
A
#
# COMPACT_ATOMS: atom_id res chain seq x y z
N MET A 1 -11.51 4.36 -9.10
CA MET A 1 -12.82 3.69 -8.93
C MET A 1 -13.00 3.49 -7.43
N ARG A 2 -14.09 4.01 -6.83
CA ARG A 2 -14.31 3.97 -5.37
C ARG A 2 -14.51 2.51 -4.90
N ASP A 3 -14.08 2.22 -3.67
CA ASP A 3 -14.45 1.05 -2.86
C ASP A 3 -13.70 -0.30 -3.06
N VAL A 4 -12.41 -0.31 -3.35
CA VAL A 4 -11.61 -1.57 -3.28
C VAL A 4 -11.19 -1.90 -1.85
N LEU A 5 -10.82 -0.90 -1.04
CA LEU A 5 -10.49 -1.10 0.38
C LEU A 5 -11.74 -1.29 1.26
N GLU A 6 -12.87 -0.63 0.97
CA GLU A 6 -14.08 -0.77 1.79
C GLU A 6 -14.79 -2.13 1.65
N GLN A 7 -14.57 -2.84 0.53
CA GLN A 7 -15.16 -4.16 0.28
C GLN A 7 -14.36 -5.32 0.87
N THR A 8 -13.12 -5.10 1.32
CA THR A 8 -12.30 -6.14 1.94
C THR A 8 -12.34 -6.01 3.46
N GLU A 9 -12.47 -7.15 4.17
CA GLU A 9 -12.34 -7.21 5.64
C GLU A 9 -11.05 -6.52 6.11
N PHE A 10 -10.00 -6.69 5.31
CA PHE A 10 -8.69 -6.11 5.51
C PHE A 10 -8.70 -4.57 5.48
N GLY A 11 -9.37 -3.93 4.52
CA GLY A 11 -9.41 -2.46 4.47
C GLY A 11 -10.20 -1.83 5.61
N ARG A 12 -11.22 -2.52 6.16
CA ARG A 12 -11.91 -2.10 7.39
C ARG A 12 -11.01 -2.23 8.64
N ASP A 13 -10.28 -3.33 8.77
CA ASP A 13 -9.33 -3.52 9.87
C ASP A 13 -8.16 -2.54 9.82
N LEU A 14 -7.70 -2.21 8.62
CA LEU A 14 -6.65 -1.24 8.35
C LEU A 14 -7.13 0.19 8.66
N ALA A 15 -8.33 0.55 8.19
CA ALA A 15 -8.94 1.85 8.49
C ALA A 15 -9.28 2.02 9.98
N ARG A 16 -9.41 0.91 10.74
CA ARG A 16 -9.56 0.92 12.19
C ARG A 16 -8.21 1.12 12.88
N ARG A 17 -7.20 0.30 12.57
CA ARG A 17 -5.84 0.42 13.15
C ARG A 17 -5.20 1.78 12.87
N SER A 18 -5.24 2.25 11.63
CA SER A 18 -4.68 3.56 11.26
C SER A 18 -5.42 4.73 11.92
N ARG A 19 -6.69 4.57 12.33
CA ARG A 19 -7.44 5.59 13.10
C ARG A 19 -7.15 5.55 14.61
N GLU A 20 -6.75 4.41 15.15
CA GLU A 20 -6.34 4.28 16.55
C GLU A 20 -4.90 4.80 16.75
N GLU A 21 -3.99 4.54 15.81
CA GLU A 21 -2.57 4.94 15.94
C GLU A 21 -2.31 6.42 15.54
N GLY A 22 -3.12 7.02 14.67
CA GLY A 22 -2.89 8.38 14.13
C GLY A 22 -3.46 9.55 14.92
N ARG A 23 -3.85 9.37 16.20
CA ARG A 23 -4.61 10.39 16.95
C ARG A 23 -3.78 11.43 17.69
N GLU A 24 -2.47 11.29 17.82
CA GLU A 24 -1.72 12.16 18.76
C GLU A 24 -0.57 13.00 18.18
N GLU A 25 -0.01 12.70 17.01
CA GLU A 25 1.18 13.44 16.54
C GLU A 25 1.10 13.80 15.04
N GLY A 26 1.25 15.09 14.72
CA GLY A 26 1.62 15.56 13.38
C GLY A 26 0.55 15.41 12.29
N ARG A 27 -0.30 16.44 12.10
CA ARG A 27 -1.36 16.50 11.06
C ARG A 27 -0.87 16.40 9.60
N GLU A 28 0.45 16.38 9.36
CA GLU A 28 1.07 16.24 8.03
C GLU A 28 2.09 15.09 7.96
N GLU A 29 3.04 14.99 8.89
CA GLU A 29 4.00 13.86 8.93
C GLU A 29 3.32 12.51 9.27
N GLY A 30 2.35 12.50 10.19
CA GLY A 30 1.62 11.28 10.56
C GLY A 30 0.77 10.69 9.43
N ARG A 31 0.43 11.48 8.39
CA ARG A 31 -0.31 10.97 7.23
C ARG A 31 0.55 10.17 6.28
N GLU A 32 1.79 10.60 6.03
CA GLU A 32 2.70 9.88 5.14
C GLU A 32 3.17 8.59 5.82
N GLU A 33 3.56 8.67 7.08
CA GLU A 33 3.95 7.49 7.88
C GLU A 33 2.79 6.49 8.01
N GLY A 34 1.56 6.98 8.23
CA GLY A 34 0.36 6.15 8.24
C GLY A 34 0.10 5.44 6.91
N ARG A 35 0.38 6.08 5.77
CA ARG A 35 0.27 5.46 4.43
C ARG A 35 1.35 4.41 4.20
N VAL A 36 2.60 4.68 4.62
CA VAL A 36 3.72 3.73 4.54
C VAL A 36 3.45 2.50 5.38
N TYR A 37 3.03 2.69 6.63
CA TYR A 37 2.67 1.59 7.50
C TYR A 37 1.52 0.75 6.93
N THR A 38 0.49 1.45 6.41
CA THR A 38 -0.65 0.81 5.75
C THR A 38 -0.22 -0.03 4.54
N MET A 39 0.63 0.52 3.67
CA MET A 39 1.17 -0.19 2.50
C MET A 39 2.04 -1.38 2.91
N ALA A 40 2.86 -1.25 3.95
CA ALA A 40 3.68 -2.34 4.47
C ALA A 40 2.80 -3.50 4.98
N LEU A 41 1.70 -3.20 5.69
CA LEU A 41 0.75 -4.22 6.13
C LEU A 41 0.07 -4.93 4.96
N LEU A 42 -0.36 -4.17 3.95
CA LEU A 42 -0.93 -4.71 2.71
C LEU A 42 0.04 -5.67 2.02
N LEU A 43 1.28 -5.25 1.82
CA LEU A 43 2.33 -6.06 1.20
C LEU A 43 2.61 -7.33 2.01
N LYS A 44 2.73 -7.21 3.34
CA LYS A 44 2.97 -8.35 4.23
C LYS A 44 1.82 -9.35 4.19
N HIS A 45 0.57 -8.87 4.09
CA HIS A 45 -0.60 -9.73 4.03
C HIS A 45 -0.76 -10.41 2.65
N SER A 46 -0.53 -9.67 1.55
CA SER A 46 -0.69 -10.20 0.19
C SER A 46 0.45 -11.11 -0.25
N TYR A 47 1.69 -10.80 0.13
CA TYR A 47 2.89 -11.49 -0.36
C TYR A 47 3.73 -12.17 0.74
N GLY A 48 3.39 -11.98 2.01
CA GLY A 48 4.16 -12.52 3.12
C GLY A 48 5.32 -11.61 3.57
N PRO A 49 6.20 -12.09 4.45
CA PRO A 49 7.34 -11.32 4.93
C PRO A 49 8.31 -11.00 3.78
N LEU A 50 8.62 -9.71 3.60
CA LEU A 50 9.60 -9.21 2.65
C LEU A 50 10.73 -8.52 3.41
N ASP A 51 11.97 -8.73 2.98
CA ASP A 51 13.15 -8.15 3.62
C ASP A 51 13.21 -6.62 3.43
N ASP A 52 12.70 -6.14 2.29
CA ASP A 52 12.63 -4.74 1.88
C ASP A 52 11.22 -4.13 2.09
N LEU A 53 10.40 -4.72 2.96
CA LEU A 53 8.99 -4.32 3.12
C LEU A 53 8.81 -2.82 3.37
N ALA A 54 9.61 -2.25 4.27
CA ALA A 54 9.53 -0.85 4.65
C ALA A 54 9.96 0.08 3.49
N ASP A 55 11.04 -0.27 2.79
CA ASP A 55 11.56 0.50 1.67
C ASP A 55 10.62 0.44 0.45
N LEU A 56 10.09 -0.75 0.16
CA LEU A 56 9.09 -0.95 -0.89
C LEU A 56 7.82 -0.15 -0.57
N ALA A 57 7.30 -0.24 0.66
CA ALA A 57 6.13 0.51 1.07
C ALA A 57 6.31 2.03 0.90
N ARG A 58 7.47 2.57 1.34
CA ARG A 58 7.82 3.99 1.13
C ARG A 58 7.85 4.36 -0.34
N LYS A 59 8.48 3.54 -1.19
CA LYS A 59 8.58 3.78 -2.62
C LYS A 59 7.21 3.83 -3.32
N LEU A 60 6.31 2.91 -2.97
CA LEU A 60 4.95 2.87 -3.55
C LEU A 60 4.10 4.06 -3.08
N VAL A 61 4.19 4.43 -1.80
CA VAL A 61 3.48 5.60 -1.25
C VAL A 61 3.95 6.90 -1.88
N ALA A 62 5.26 7.09 -2.02
CA ALA A 62 5.84 8.30 -2.59
C ALA A 62 5.52 8.48 -4.08
N SER A 63 5.20 7.40 -4.79
CA SER A 63 4.88 7.43 -6.21
C SER A 63 3.39 7.66 -6.47
N ASP A 64 2.50 6.75 -6.01
CA ASP A 64 1.04 6.88 -6.15
C ASP A 64 0.31 5.93 -5.19
N TYR A 65 0.07 6.38 -3.96
CA TYR A 65 -0.50 5.51 -2.92
C TYR A 65 -1.81 4.81 -3.35
N GLU A 66 -2.76 5.51 -3.96
CA GLU A 66 -4.08 4.95 -4.27
C GLU A 66 -4.00 3.86 -5.35
N GLN A 67 -3.23 4.09 -6.41
CA GLN A 67 -3.08 3.12 -7.49
C GLN A 67 -2.32 1.87 -7.05
N HIS A 68 -1.27 2.03 -6.23
CA HIS A 68 -0.51 0.89 -5.72
C HIS A 68 -1.30 0.05 -4.72
N VAL A 69 -2.18 0.66 -3.92
CA VAL A 69 -3.09 -0.10 -3.05
C VAL A 69 -3.95 -1.05 -3.89
N GLU A 70 -4.51 -0.55 -5.00
CA GLU A 70 -5.33 -1.37 -5.90
C GLU A 70 -4.53 -2.56 -6.45
N TRP A 71 -3.27 -2.37 -6.85
CA TRP A 71 -2.44 -3.47 -7.34
C TRP A 71 -2.07 -4.49 -6.28
N VAL A 72 -1.76 -4.05 -5.06
CA VAL A 72 -1.44 -4.96 -3.96
C VAL A 72 -2.68 -5.77 -3.55
N VAL A 73 -3.87 -5.18 -3.58
CA VAL A 73 -5.14 -5.89 -3.34
C VAL A 73 -5.44 -6.87 -4.47
N ASN A 74 -5.21 -6.49 -5.72
CA ASN A 74 -5.36 -7.37 -6.89
C ASN A 74 -4.22 -8.41 -7.03
N ARG A 75 -3.29 -8.47 -6.06
CA ARG A 75 -2.16 -9.41 -6.02
C ARG A 75 -1.28 -9.39 -7.28
N VAL A 76 -1.03 -8.21 -7.84
CA VAL A 76 -0.05 -8.02 -8.93
C VAL A 76 1.34 -8.49 -8.48
N PRO A 77 2.03 -9.37 -9.23
CA PRO A 77 3.25 -9.98 -8.73
C PRO A 77 4.34 -8.94 -8.37
N LEU A 78 5.11 -9.24 -7.31
CA LEU A 78 6.03 -8.30 -6.65
C LEU A 78 7.11 -7.75 -7.57
N ASP A 79 7.56 -8.53 -8.56
CA ASP A 79 8.51 -8.12 -9.59
C ASP A 79 7.95 -6.95 -10.42
N GLN A 80 6.67 -6.99 -10.77
CA GLN A 80 5.99 -5.91 -11.49
C GLN A 80 5.86 -4.65 -10.62
N LEU A 81 5.49 -4.82 -9.34
CA LEU A 81 5.42 -3.73 -8.37
C LEU A 81 6.79 -3.05 -8.17
N ARG A 82 7.88 -3.82 -8.15
CA ARG A 82 9.24 -3.30 -7.98
C ARG A 82 9.79 -2.61 -9.23
N CYS A 83 9.48 -3.15 -10.41
CA CYS A 83 9.91 -2.62 -11.69
C CYS A 83 9.18 -1.32 -12.10
N GLY A 84 8.05 -0.99 -11.47
CA GLY A 84 7.20 0.11 -11.95
C GLY A 84 6.59 -0.19 -13.32
N ARG A 85 6.50 -1.48 -13.69
CA ARG A 85 5.86 -1.96 -14.91
C ARG A 85 4.41 -2.24 -14.57
N TRP A 86 3.53 -1.39 -15.05
CA TRP A 86 2.12 -1.41 -14.70
C TRP A 86 1.32 -2.25 -15.70
N PRO A 87 0.30 -3.02 -15.26
CA PRO A 87 -0.49 -3.88 -16.14
C PRO A 87 -1.25 -3.12 -17.24
N THR A 88 -1.32 -1.78 -17.16
CA THR A 88 -1.93 -0.89 -18.17
C THR A 88 -0.90 -0.14 -19.03
N SER A 89 0.40 -0.19 -18.71
CA SER A 89 1.45 0.42 -19.53
C SER A 89 2.06 -0.61 -20.47
N SER A 90 1.56 -0.60 -21.71
CA SER A 90 2.13 -1.28 -22.85
C SER A 90 3.58 -0.85 -23.10
N GLY A 91 4.53 -1.68 -22.68
CA GLY A 91 5.92 -1.55 -23.12
C GLY A 91 6.77 -2.53 -22.35
N GLY A 92 7.39 -3.50 -23.02
CA GLY A 92 8.20 -4.66 -22.55
C GLY A 92 9.48 -4.30 -21.77
N CYS A 93 10.00 -5.27 -21.00
CA CYS A 93 11.32 -5.14 -20.35
C CYS A 93 12.40 -5.29 -21.42
#